data_AF-A0A926NJG5-F1
#
_entry.id   AF-A0A926NJG5-F1
#
_cell.length_a   1.000
_cell.length_b   1.000
_cell.length_c   1.000
_cell.angle_alpha   90.00
_cell.angle_beta   90.00
_cell.angle_gamma   90.00
#
_symmetry.space_group_name_H-M   'P 1'
#
loop_
_entity.id
_entity.type
_entity.pdbx_description
1 polymer ?
#
loop_
_entity_poly.entity_id
_entity_poly.type
_entity_poly.pdbx_seq_one_letter_code
_entity_poly.pdbx_strand_id
1 'polypeptide(L)'
;MSDFNDFNNPQVAALPRHLKQFIVNQHYEHYTPVDHAVWRYVMRQNYSYLKDVAYYPYIPGLQKAGLTIEKIPDLQDMNNALAKIGWGAVTVDGFIPPAAFMEYQAYKVLVIAADIRQLKHIEYTPAPDIIHESAGHAPIIADKDYHEYLSYFGSIGAKAMFSAQDFELYEAIRALSILKEMPDADEAEIKKADELVAHRQDHMGEPSEMALLSRLHWWTVEYGLIGTLAESKIYGAGLLSSIGESASCMMDAVKKLPYTIDALNYSYDITKTQPQLFVTPTFQNLINVLETFADTMSFRCGGAYGLQKAIDSKNTCTAVYSSGLQVSGTFTEFARDDEEGTVFIKTTGPTALAINNKQLKGHGKDYHKEGFSSPVGRLKGSDKPLENFSIEELKSIGLEQGKKADLVFESGITVSGKVKTIHAEGEKIQLITFTDCTAKDKTGNIVFDPLWGVYDMAVGEKITSVYCGAADKDAFLEIAYKSNTGTYHAEYDYKTTKLHKLYQQVRNRRHTGGDLGFLGNVWMMLQRYHYDDWLCALEILELLEHESAEPQLVEEIRRFLERKAANETENRKLINDGLYLIKHPV
;
A
#
# COMPACT_ATOMS: atom_id res chain seq x y z
N MET A 1 -6.89 20.55 13.68
CA MET A 1 -7.25 19.29 13.00
C MET A 1 -8.63 19.54 12.41
N SER A 2 -8.75 19.63 11.09
CA SER A 2 -10.08 19.54 10.46
C SER A 2 -10.71 18.24 10.95
N ASP A 3 -12.01 18.25 11.25
CA ASP A 3 -12.70 17.04 11.67
C ASP A 3 -12.48 15.96 10.59
N PHE A 4 -11.84 14.87 11.01
CA PHE A 4 -11.57 13.72 10.14
C PHE A 4 -12.91 13.15 9.69
N ASN A 5 -13.17 13.13 8.39
CA ASN A 5 -14.36 12.49 7.84
C ASN A 5 -14.13 10.99 7.76
N ASP A 6 -14.84 10.22 8.58
CA ASP A 6 -14.80 8.76 8.58
C ASP A 6 -15.85 8.13 7.64
N PHE A 7 -16.62 8.95 6.94
CA PHE A 7 -17.69 8.54 6.01
C PHE A 7 -18.76 7.65 6.66
N ASN A 8 -18.91 7.68 8.00
CA ASN A 8 -19.70 6.72 8.77
C ASN A 8 -19.32 5.24 8.48
N ASN A 9 -18.09 4.98 8.07
CA ASN A 9 -17.58 3.65 7.77
C ASN A 9 -16.75 3.13 8.96
N PRO A 10 -17.10 1.98 9.58
CA PRO A 10 -16.41 1.48 10.78
C PRO A 10 -14.91 1.22 10.58
N GLN A 11 -14.50 0.78 9.38
CA GLN A 11 -13.13 0.44 9.03
C GLN A 11 -12.30 1.71 8.90
N VAL A 12 -12.86 2.74 8.26
CA VAL A 12 -12.22 4.07 8.15
C VAL A 12 -12.12 4.73 9.53
N ALA A 13 -13.17 4.63 10.36
CA ALA A 13 -13.16 5.17 11.73
C ALA A 13 -12.05 4.51 12.59
N ALA A 14 -11.85 3.19 12.42
CA ALA A 14 -10.86 2.39 13.14
C ALA A 14 -9.40 2.64 12.73
N LEU A 15 -9.14 3.43 11.68
CA LEU A 15 -7.78 3.73 11.26
C LEU A 15 -6.98 4.43 12.38
N PRO A 16 -5.71 4.05 12.61
CA PRO A 16 -4.84 4.68 13.59
C PRO A 16 -4.42 6.09 13.13
N ARG A 17 -3.91 6.89 14.07
CA ARG A 17 -3.63 8.32 13.81
C ARG A 17 -2.53 8.51 12.77
N HIS A 18 -1.50 7.67 12.81
CA HIS A 18 -0.40 7.71 11.83
C HIS A 18 -0.82 7.33 10.40
N LEU A 19 -1.97 6.68 10.17
CA LEU A 19 -2.50 6.52 8.81
C LEU A 19 -3.37 7.71 8.41
N LYS A 20 -4.19 8.22 9.34
CA LYS A 20 -5.10 9.36 9.06
C LYS A 20 -4.40 10.62 8.53
N GLN A 21 -3.09 10.78 8.78
CA GLN A 21 -2.32 11.92 8.26
C GLN A 21 -2.16 11.95 6.73
N PHE A 22 -2.21 10.79 6.06
CA PHE A 22 -2.07 10.68 4.60
C PHE A 22 -3.37 10.89 3.84
N ILE A 23 -4.50 10.92 4.56
CA ILE A 23 -5.82 11.05 3.95
C ILE A 23 -6.03 12.50 3.50
N VAL A 24 -6.46 12.67 2.25
CA VAL A 24 -6.90 13.94 1.68
C VAL A 24 -8.40 13.92 1.41
N ASN A 25 -8.97 15.07 1.08
CA ASN A 25 -10.36 15.13 0.61
C ASN A 25 -10.39 14.84 -0.90
N GLN A 26 -11.41 14.14 -1.37
CA GLN A 26 -11.58 13.88 -2.81
C GLN A 26 -11.80 15.16 -3.63
N HIS A 27 -12.40 16.21 -3.04
CA HIS A 27 -12.81 17.42 -3.77
C HIS A 27 -13.59 17.10 -5.05
N TYR A 28 -14.71 16.41 -4.90
CA TYR A 28 -15.51 15.90 -6.02
C TYR A 28 -15.96 17.01 -7.00
N GLU A 29 -16.10 18.24 -6.51
CA GLU A 29 -16.39 19.44 -7.29
C GLU A 29 -15.33 19.80 -8.34
N HIS A 30 -14.12 19.25 -8.22
CA HIS A 30 -13.03 19.48 -9.18
C HIS A 30 -13.12 18.59 -10.43
N TYR A 31 -13.88 17.48 -10.39
CA TYR A 31 -14.06 16.67 -11.59
C TYR A 31 -14.87 17.43 -12.64
N THR A 32 -14.25 17.63 -13.79
CA THR A 32 -14.86 18.33 -14.90
C THR A 32 -15.87 17.44 -15.62
N PRO A 33 -16.75 18.03 -16.45
CA PRO A 33 -17.63 17.26 -17.33
C PRO A 33 -16.87 16.39 -18.33
N VAL A 34 -15.64 16.76 -18.69
CA VAL A 34 -14.75 15.96 -19.56
C VAL A 34 -14.29 14.72 -18.81
N ASP A 35 -13.86 14.88 -17.56
CA ASP A 35 -13.42 13.76 -16.70
C ASP A 35 -14.53 12.72 -16.54
N HIS A 36 -15.76 13.17 -16.32
CA HIS A 36 -16.92 12.29 -16.28
C HIS A 36 -17.21 11.56 -17.60
N ALA A 37 -16.90 12.16 -18.75
CA ALA A 37 -17.01 11.50 -20.05
C ALA A 37 -15.87 10.49 -20.26
N VAL A 38 -14.64 10.82 -19.84
CA VAL A 38 -13.49 9.89 -19.85
C VAL A 38 -13.80 8.66 -19.00
N TRP A 39 -14.27 8.84 -17.77
CA TRP A 39 -14.72 7.75 -16.91
C TRP A 39 -15.76 6.88 -17.61
N ARG A 40 -16.83 7.49 -18.14
CA ARG A 40 -17.93 6.76 -18.79
C ARG A 40 -17.44 5.93 -19.97
N TYR A 41 -16.62 6.54 -20.81
CA TYR A 41 -16.04 5.89 -21.97
C TYR A 41 -15.20 4.66 -21.55
N VAL A 42 -14.24 4.84 -20.64
CA VAL A 42 -13.36 3.74 -20.20
C VAL A 42 -14.17 2.64 -19.51
N MET A 43 -15.08 3.00 -18.61
CA MET A 43 -15.88 2.02 -17.88
C MET A 43 -16.79 1.19 -18.78
N ARG A 44 -17.37 1.78 -19.83
CA ARG A 44 -18.21 1.02 -20.77
C ARG A 44 -17.39 0.11 -21.67
N GLN A 45 -16.19 0.54 -22.08
CA GLN A 45 -15.25 -0.34 -22.80
C GLN A 45 -14.86 -1.53 -21.92
N ASN A 46 -14.43 -1.25 -20.69
CA ASN A 46 -14.09 -2.26 -19.69
C ASN A 46 -15.27 -3.21 -19.45
N TYR A 47 -16.47 -2.69 -19.22
CA TYR A 47 -17.66 -3.51 -19.00
C TYR A 47 -17.96 -4.42 -20.19
N SER A 48 -17.92 -3.88 -21.41
CA SER A 48 -18.24 -4.62 -22.64
C SER A 48 -17.30 -5.81 -22.86
N TYR A 49 -16.01 -5.64 -22.58
CA TYR A 49 -15.00 -6.68 -22.76
C TYR A 49 -14.88 -7.61 -21.54
N LEU A 50 -14.76 -7.05 -20.34
CA LEU A 50 -14.46 -7.79 -19.10
C LEU A 50 -15.62 -8.68 -18.65
N LYS A 51 -16.86 -8.42 -19.06
CA LYS A 51 -18.00 -9.31 -18.74
C LYS A 51 -17.77 -10.76 -19.17
N ASP A 52 -16.94 -10.98 -20.20
CA ASP A 52 -16.67 -12.31 -20.77
C ASP A 52 -15.32 -12.90 -20.31
N VAL A 53 -14.34 -12.06 -19.96
CA VAL A 53 -12.96 -12.49 -19.67
C VAL A 53 -12.51 -12.31 -18.22
N ALA A 54 -13.14 -11.42 -17.46
CA ALA A 54 -12.82 -11.24 -16.05
C ALA A 54 -13.41 -12.35 -15.19
N TYR A 55 -12.83 -12.53 -14.01
CA TYR A 55 -13.35 -13.44 -13.01
C TYR A 55 -14.76 -13.00 -12.59
N TYR A 56 -15.68 -13.96 -12.48
CA TYR A 56 -17.13 -13.74 -12.37
C TYR A 56 -17.58 -12.66 -11.37
N PRO A 57 -16.96 -12.48 -10.20
CA PRO A 57 -17.30 -11.40 -9.27
C PRO A 57 -17.10 -9.99 -9.79
N TYR A 58 -16.34 -9.76 -10.88
CA TYR A 58 -15.98 -8.40 -11.33
C TYR A 58 -17.21 -7.52 -11.63
N ILE A 59 -18.09 -7.95 -12.54
CA ILE A 59 -19.24 -7.13 -12.97
C ILE A 59 -20.23 -6.87 -11.83
N PRO A 60 -20.69 -7.87 -11.05
CA PRO A 60 -21.49 -7.63 -9.84
C PRO A 60 -20.71 -6.84 -8.77
N GLY A 61 -19.40 -7.00 -8.74
CA GLY A 61 -18.47 -6.35 -7.82
C GLY A 61 -18.43 -4.84 -7.99
N LEU A 62 -18.53 -4.33 -9.23
CA LEU A 62 -18.64 -2.89 -9.50
C LEU A 62 -19.78 -2.26 -8.67
N GLN A 63 -20.97 -2.85 -8.73
CA GLN A 63 -22.14 -2.36 -7.98
C GLN A 63 -21.95 -2.51 -6.46
N LYS A 64 -21.37 -3.62 -6.01
CA LYS A 64 -21.07 -3.85 -4.58
C LYS A 64 -20.02 -2.89 -4.02
N ALA A 65 -19.14 -2.36 -4.87
CA ALA A 65 -18.17 -1.32 -4.54
C ALA A 65 -18.74 0.10 -4.67
N GLY A 66 -20.03 0.27 -5.02
CA GLY A 66 -20.66 1.58 -5.18
C GLY A 66 -20.32 2.27 -6.50
N LEU A 67 -19.85 1.52 -7.50
CA LEU A 67 -19.39 2.05 -8.78
C LEU A 67 -20.49 1.99 -9.84
N THR A 68 -20.46 2.95 -10.75
CA THR A 68 -21.32 2.98 -11.93
C THR A 68 -20.47 3.22 -13.17
N ILE A 69 -20.96 2.79 -14.33
CA ILE A 69 -20.33 3.08 -15.61
C ILE A 69 -20.63 4.51 -16.11
N GLU A 70 -21.42 5.30 -15.37
CA GLU A 70 -21.95 6.61 -15.82
C GLU A 70 -21.33 7.82 -15.10
N LYS A 71 -20.75 7.64 -13.92
CA LYS A 71 -20.09 8.74 -13.20
C LYS A 71 -18.92 8.22 -12.38
N ILE A 72 -17.90 9.07 -12.28
CA ILE A 72 -16.81 8.94 -11.31
C ILE A 72 -17.44 8.72 -9.93
N PRO A 73 -16.93 7.78 -9.13
CA PRO A 73 -17.55 7.43 -7.87
C PRO A 73 -17.35 8.55 -6.84
N ASP A 74 -18.41 8.80 -6.08
CA ASP A 74 -18.31 9.60 -4.86
C ASP A 74 -17.82 8.72 -3.71
N LEU A 75 -16.86 9.21 -2.93
CA LEU A 75 -16.23 8.40 -1.89
C LEU A 75 -17.21 8.03 -0.76
N GLN A 76 -18.24 8.84 -0.48
CA GLN A 76 -19.29 8.48 0.47
C GLN A 76 -20.17 7.35 -0.10
N ASP A 77 -20.54 7.40 -1.37
CA ASP A 77 -21.28 6.31 -2.05
C ASP A 77 -20.47 5.00 -2.01
N MET A 78 -19.17 5.05 -2.29
CA MET A 78 -18.28 3.88 -2.18
C MET A 78 -18.23 3.32 -0.77
N ASN A 79 -18.02 4.18 0.25
CA ASN A 79 -17.94 3.74 1.64
C ASN A 79 -19.27 3.16 2.15
N ASN A 80 -20.41 3.70 1.72
CA ASN A 80 -21.74 3.14 2.00
C ASN A 80 -21.90 1.72 1.44
N ALA A 81 -21.29 1.44 0.29
CA ALA A 81 -21.34 0.13 -0.36
C ALA A 81 -20.34 -0.85 0.27
N LEU A 82 -19.07 -0.44 0.40
CA LEU A 82 -17.99 -1.25 0.96
C LEU A 82 -18.23 -1.63 2.43
N ALA A 83 -18.89 -0.77 3.22
CA ALA A 83 -19.26 -1.09 4.60
C ALA A 83 -20.06 -2.40 4.71
N LYS A 84 -20.88 -2.73 3.70
CA LYS A 84 -21.71 -3.94 3.67
C LYS A 84 -20.89 -5.23 3.55
N ILE A 85 -19.66 -5.13 3.06
CA ILE A 85 -18.71 -6.25 2.93
C ILE A 85 -17.53 -6.12 3.91
N GLY A 86 -17.61 -5.18 4.85
CA GLY A 86 -16.61 -4.99 5.89
C GLY A 86 -15.32 -4.33 5.41
N TRP A 87 -15.41 -3.47 4.39
CA TRP A 87 -14.32 -2.66 3.84
C TRP A 87 -14.65 -1.17 3.85
N GLY A 88 -13.64 -0.32 3.67
CA GLY A 88 -13.78 1.11 3.45
C GLY A 88 -12.85 1.61 2.35
N ALA A 89 -12.94 2.89 2.02
CA ALA A 89 -12.03 3.54 1.08
C ALA A 89 -11.69 4.96 1.57
N VAL A 90 -10.47 5.39 1.33
CA VAL A 90 -9.98 6.75 1.61
C VAL A 90 -9.23 7.28 0.39
N THR A 91 -9.20 8.60 0.24
CA THR A 91 -8.35 9.22 -0.78
C THR A 91 -7.01 9.62 -0.20
N VAL A 92 -5.95 9.46 -0.98
CA VAL A 92 -4.61 9.94 -0.64
C VAL A 92 -4.07 10.79 -1.77
N ASP A 93 -3.15 11.68 -1.43
CA ASP A 93 -2.27 12.30 -2.41
C ASP A 93 -1.28 11.22 -2.86
N GLY A 94 -1.09 10.99 -4.15
CA GLY A 94 -0.56 9.76 -4.78
C GLY A 94 0.79 9.21 -4.30
N PHE A 95 1.44 9.81 -3.29
CA PHE A 95 2.67 9.37 -2.65
C PHE A 95 2.47 9.07 -1.17
N ILE A 96 2.16 7.80 -0.85
CA ILE A 96 2.24 7.28 0.52
C ILE A 96 3.36 6.26 0.66
N PRO A 97 4.01 6.14 1.84
CA PRO A 97 5.02 5.12 2.07
C PRO A 97 4.46 3.70 1.80
N PRO A 98 5.21 2.78 1.15
CA PRO A 98 4.73 1.43 0.85
C PRO A 98 4.22 0.67 2.09
N ALA A 99 4.87 0.85 3.24
CA ALA A 99 4.43 0.26 4.50
C ALA A 99 3.04 0.79 4.94
N ALA A 100 2.76 2.08 4.72
CA ALA A 100 1.46 2.66 5.03
C ALA A 100 0.38 2.13 4.07
N PHE A 101 0.69 2.01 2.77
CA PHE A 101 -0.21 1.39 1.79
C PHE A 101 -0.61 -0.02 2.21
N MET A 102 0.37 -0.87 2.57
CA MET A 102 0.09 -2.23 3.04
C MET A 102 -0.73 -2.24 4.34
N GLU A 103 -0.48 -1.31 5.25
CA GLU A 103 -1.21 -1.23 6.50
C GLU A 103 -2.69 -0.82 6.30
N TYR A 104 -3.00 0.07 5.35
CA TYR A 104 -4.40 0.34 4.99
C TYR A 104 -5.15 -0.93 4.58
N GLN A 105 -4.51 -1.79 3.78
CA GLN A 105 -5.10 -3.08 3.38
C GLN A 105 -5.31 -3.99 4.60
N ALA A 106 -4.38 -4.01 5.56
CA ALA A 106 -4.54 -4.74 6.82
C ALA A 106 -5.79 -4.30 7.59
N TYR A 107 -6.12 -3.00 7.54
CA TYR A 107 -7.34 -2.41 8.12
C TYR A 107 -8.58 -2.54 7.23
N LYS A 108 -8.50 -3.24 6.10
CA LYS A 108 -9.57 -3.38 5.10
C LYS A 108 -10.05 -2.04 4.56
N VAL A 109 -9.10 -1.14 4.31
CA VAL A 109 -9.35 0.16 3.71
C VAL A 109 -8.57 0.27 2.41
N LEU A 110 -9.28 0.54 1.31
CA LEU A 110 -8.68 0.86 0.03
C LEU A 110 -8.13 2.28 0.02
N VAL A 111 -6.99 2.43 -0.62
CA VAL A 111 -6.36 3.71 -0.90
C VAL A 111 -6.69 4.08 -2.34
N ILE A 112 -7.38 5.21 -2.55
CA ILE A 112 -7.83 5.66 -3.86
C ILE A 112 -7.10 6.95 -4.24
N ALA A 113 -6.48 6.98 -5.41
CA ALA A 113 -5.97 8.21 -6.00
C ALA A 113 -7.13 9.14 -6.35
N ALA A 114 -7.04 10.42 -5.99
CA ALA A 114 -8.10 11.38 -6.26
C ALA A 114 -8.15 11.80 -7.75
N ASP A 115 -7.04 11.74 -8.46
CA ASP A 115 -6.96 12.21 -9.84
C ASP A 115 -7.48 11.18 -10.85
N ILE A 116 -7.90 11.67 -12.02
CA ILE A 116 -8.31 10.87 -13.18
C ILE A 116 -7.36 11.14 -14.35
N ARG A 117 -7.08 10.11 -15.15
CA ARG A 117 -6.27 10.25 -16.37
C ARG A 117 -6.91 11.23 -17.35
N GLN A 118 -6.04 11.92 -18.10
CA GLN A 118 -6.43 12.91 -19.11
C GLN A 118 -6.93 12.23 -20.40
N LEU A 119 -7.82 12.91 -21.13
CA LEU A 119 -8.38 12.42 -22.41
C LEU A 119 -7.31 11.95 -23.42
N LYS A 120 -6.19 12.68 -23.51
CA LYS A 120 -5.06 12.34 -24.39
C LYS A 120 -4.31 11.07 -24.00
N HIS A 121 -4.49 10.57 -22.79
CA HIS A 121 -3.81 9.37 -22.24
C HIS A 121 -4.83 8.33 -21.77
N ILE A 122 -5.97 8.22 -22.46
CA ILE A 122 -7.08 7.37 -22.01
C ILE A 122 -6.72 5.87 -22.02
N GLU A 123 -5.90 5.43 -22.97
CA GLU A 123 -5.50 4.01 -23.14
C GLU A 123 -4.48 3.56 -22.09
N TYR A 124 -3.64 4.47 -21.59
CA TYR A 124 -2.57 4.15 -20.65
C TYR A 124 -2.22 5.36 -19.79
N THR A 125 -2.14 5.14 -18.47
CA THR A 125 -1.58 6.10 -17.50
C THR A 125 -0.38 5.45 -16.80
N PRO A 126 0.77 6.13 -16.71
CA PRO A 126 1.94 5.62 -15.99
C PRO A 126 1.77 5.68 -14.46
N ALA A 127 0.81 6.45 -13.97
CA ALA A 127 0.49 6.59 -12.54
C ALA A 127 -0.94 6.07 -12.26
N PRO A 128 -1.16 5.41 -11.10
CA PRO A 128 -2.50 5.00 -10.69
C PRO A 128 -3.44 6.20 -10.58
N ASP A 129 -4.62 6.07 -11.18
CA ASP A 129 -5.69 7.07 -11.15
C ASP A 129 -6.97 6.47 -10.53
N ILE A 130 -8.01 7.27 -10.33
CA ILE A 130 -9.26 6.82 -9.73
C ILE A 130 -9.92 5.68 -10.50
N ILE A 131 -9.70 5.57 -11.82
CA ILE A 131 -10.16 4.44 -12.64
C ILE A 131 -9.41 3.16 -12.23
N HIS A 132 -8.07 3.22 -12.17
CA HIS A 132 -7.27 2.08 -11.74
C HIS A 132 -7.66 1.59 -10.34
N GLU A 133 -7.70 2.52 -9.38
CA GLU A 133 -7.94 2.17 -7.98
C GLU A 133 -9.39 1.72 -7.74
N SER A 134 -10.36 2.45 -8.30
CA SER A 134 -11.76 2.12 -8.06
C SER A 134 -12.21 0.96 -8.93
N ALA A 135 -11.97 0.97 -10.24
CA ALA A 135 -12.51 -0.04 -11.16
C ALA A 135 -11.60 -1.26 -11.34
N GLY A 136 -10.33 -1.19 -10.96
CA GLY A 136 -9.42 -2.33 -10.93
C GLY A 136 -9.52 -3.12 -9.63
N HIS A 137 -9.23 -2.47 -8.50
CA HIS A 137 -9.10 -3.13 -7.20
C HIS A 137 -10.44 -3.40 -6.51
N ALA A 138 -11.30 -2.39 -6.40
CA ALA A 138 -12.52 -2.47 -5.59
C ALA A 138 -13.52 -3.59 -5.99
N PRO A 139 -13.72 -3.94 -7.28
CA PRO A 139 -14.75 -4.91 -7.64
C PRO A 139 -14.46 -6.33 -7.16
N ILE A 140 -13.18 -6.74 -7.17
CA ILE A 140 -12.80 -8.10 -6.78
C ILE A 140 -12.86 -8.29 -5.26
N ILE A 141 -12.76 -7.21 -4.47
CA ILE A 141 -12.95 -7.22 -3.01
C ILE A 141 -14.36 -7.67 -2.60
N ALA A 142 -15.34 -7.64 -3.52
CA ALA A 142 -16.63 -8.24 -3.28
C ALA A 142 -16.60 -9.78 -3.08
N ASP A 143 -15.50 -10.44 -3.46
CA ASP A 143 -15.23 -11.85 -3.17
C ASP A 143 -14.58 -12.02 -1.79
N LYS A 144 -15.13 -12.94 -1.00
CA LYS A 144 -14.74 -13.12 0.40
C LYS A 144 -13.30 -13.61 0.56
N ASP A 145 -12.93 -14.61 -0.24
CA ASP A 145 -11.61 -15.24 -0.12
C ASP A 145 -10.54 -14.26 -0.60
N TYR A 146 -10.83 -13.49 -1.65
CA TYR A 146 -9.92 -12.44 -2.12
C TYR A 146 -9.70 -11.35 -1.09
N HIS A 147 -10.77 -10.84 -0.48
CA HIS A 147 -10.62 -9.75 0.46
C HIS A 147 -9.95 -10.20 1.78
N GLU A 148 -10.10 -11.46 2.17
CA GLU A 148 -9.34 -12.05 3.29
C GLU A 148 -7.86 -12.14 2.93
N TYR A 149 -7.54 -12.61 1.71
CA TYR A 149 -6.19 -12.60 1.18
C TYR A 149 -5.56 -11.21 1.17
N LEU A 150 -6.25 -10.19 0.63
CA LEU A 150 -5.72 -8.84 0.50
C LEU A 150 -5.43 -8.19 1.86
N SER A 151 -6.36 -8.34 2.82
CA SER A 151 -6.16 -7.87 4.19
C SER A 151 -5.00 -8.57 4.88
N TYR A 152 -4.89 -9.89 4.66
CA TYR A 152 -3.81 -10.67 5.22
C TYR A 152 -2.45 -10.30 4.62
N PHE A 153 -2.40 -10.09 3.31
CA PHE A 153 -1.24 -9.57 2.59
C PHE A 153 -0.79 -8.23 3.15
N GLY A 154 -1.72 -7.30 3.37
CA GLY A 154 -1.45 -6.04 4.04
C GLY A 154 -0.82 -6.21 5.42
N SER A 155 -1.33 -7.16 6.22
CA SER A 155 -0.82 -7.42 7.57
C SER A 155 0.63 -7.95 7.60
N ILE A 156 1.01 -8.72 6.57
CA ILE A 156 2.38 -9.22 6.37
C ILE A 156 3.25 -8.09 5.83
N GLY A 157 2.78 -7.33 4.83
CA GLY A 157 3.49 -6.21 4.24
C GLY A 157 3.80 -5.10 5.23
N ALA A 158 2.90 -4.81 6.16
CA ALA A 158 3.12 -3.85 7.23
C ALA A 158 4.27 -4.24 8.19
N LYS A 159 4.73 -5.49 8.16
CA LYS A 159 5.83 -6.02 8.99
C LYS A 159 7.07 -6.40 8.18
N ALA A 160 7.00 -6.41 6.85
CA ALA A 160 8.09 -6.86 6.00
C ALA A 160 9.33 -5.98 6.16
N MET A 161 10.51 -6.61 6.17
CA MET A 161 11.78 -5.89 6.29
C MET A 161 12.15 -5.16 5.01
N PHE A 162 12.47 -3.88 5.16
CA PHE A 162 13.11 -3.05 4.13
C PHE A 162 14.63 -3.11 4.28
N SER A 163 15.35 -3.07 3.16
CA SER A 163 16.77 -2.73 3.16
C SER A 163 16.96 -1.21 3.25
N ALA A 164 18.16 -0.75 3.59
CA ALA A 164 18.49 0.66 3.51
C ALA A 164 18.33 1.19 2.07
N GLN A 165 18.66 0.37 1.07
CA GLN A 165 18.57 0.70 -0.35
C GLN A 165 17.12 0.90 -0.81
N ASP A 166 16.16 0.10 -0.31
CA ASP A 166 14.74 0.29 -0.62
C ASP A 166 14.24 1.66 -0.18
N PHE A 167 14.65 2.09 1.02
CA PHE A 167 14.28 3.38 1.56
C PHE A 167 14.93 4.53 0.78
N GLU A 168 16.22 4.39 0.44
CA GLU A 168 16.95 5.36 -0.38
C GLU A 168 16.35 5.51 -1.78
N LEU A 169 15.92 4.40 -2.40
CA LEU A 169 15.23 4.41 -3.69
C LEU A 169 13.86 5.08 -3.58
N TYR A 170 13.06 4.74 -2.56
CA TYR A 170 11.77 5.37 -2.32
C TYR A 170 11.89 6.89 -2.16
N GLU A 171 12.84 7.37 -1.35
CA GLU A 171 13.06 8.81 -1.17
C GLU A 171 13.55 9.50 -2.46
N ALA A 172 14.37 8.82 -3.27
CA ALA A 172 14.80 9.34 -4.57
C ALA A 172 13.63 9.47 -5.55
N ILE A 173 12.75 8.46 -5.62
CA ILE A 173 11.52 8.51 -6.45
C ILE A 173 10.60 9.62 -5.95
N ARG A 174 10.38 9.72 -4.64
CA ARG A 174 9.55 10.76 -4.04
C ARG A 174 10.07 12.16 -4.38
N ALA A 175 11.38 12.39 -4.25
CA ALA A 175 12.00 13.67 -4.59
C ALA A 175 11.86 14.01 -6.08
N LEU A 176 12.07 13.02 -6.96
CA LEU A 176 11.89 13.17 -8.41
C LEU A 176 10.44 13.55 -8.76
N SER A 177 9.45 12.89 -8.16
CA SER A 177 8.04 13.17 -8.43
C SER A 177 7.65 14.59 -8.01
N ILE A 178 8.07 15.02 -6.81
CA ILE A 178 7.85 16.40 -6.34
C ILE A 178 8.47 17.41 -7.32
N LEU A 179 9.69 17.15 -7.80
CA LEU A 179 10.34 18.01 -8.80
C LEU A 179 9.56 18.03 -10.12
N LYS A 180 9.07 16.89 -10.60
CA LYS A 180 8.29 16.80 -11.86
C LYS A 180 6.92 17.51 -11.77
N GLU A 181 6.36 17.66 -10.58
CA GLU A 181 5.10 18.36 -10.35
C GLU A 181 5.25 19.88 -10.16
N MET A 182 6.46 20.38 -9.92
CA MET A 182 6.71 21.81 -9.76
C MET A 182 6.59 22.56 -11.11
N PRO A 183 5.74 23.60 -11.22
CA PRO A 183 5.49 24.30 -12.49
C PRO A 183 6.74 24.92 -13.15
N ASP A 184 7.73 25.30 -12.34
CA ASP A 184 8.97 25.96 -12.76
C ASP A 184 10.22 25.14 -12.37
N ALA A 185 10.09 23.82 -12.31
CA ALA A 185 11.22 22.94 -11.97
C ALA A 185 12.37 23.06 -12.98
N ASP A 186 13.60 23.13 -12.49
CA ASP A 186 14.80 23.15 -13.33
C ASP A 186 14.98 21.78 -14.02
N GLU A 187 15.01 21.77 -15.36
CA GLU A 187 15.25 20.56 -16.15
C GLU A 187 16.56 19.85 -15.76
N ALA A 188 17.58 20.59 -15.33
CA ALA A 188 18.84 20.01 -14.86
C ALA A 188 18.66 19.27 -13.52
N GLU A 189 17.80 19.77 -12.63
CA GLU A 189 17.47 19.13 -11.36
C GLU A 189 16.62 17.87 -11.58
N ILE A 190 15.63 17.93 -12.47
CA ILE A 190 14.84 16.75 -12.87
C ILE A 190 15.76 15.66 -13.44
N LYS A 191 16.65 16.03 -14.37
CA LYS A 191 17.58 15.08 -14.97
C LYS A 191 18.50 14.43 -13.93
N LYS A 192 19.02 15.21 -12.99
CA LYS A 192 19.86 14.69 -11.90
C LYS A 192 19.09 13.75 -10.98
N ALA A 193 17.82 14.06 -10.67
CA ALA A 193 16.97 13.20 -9.88
C ALA A 193 16.60 11.90 -10.63
N ASP A 194 16.34 11.97 -11.94
CA ASP A 194 16.12 10.80 -12.81
C ASP A 194 17.37 9.90 -12.86
N GLU A 195 18.56 10.47 -13.04
CA GLU A 195 19.84 9.74 -13.03
C GLU A 195 20.10 9.08 -11.66
N LEU A 196 19.74 9.75 -10.56
CA LEU A 196 19.86 9.19 -9.22
C LEU A 196 18.91 7.99 -9.03
N VAL A 197 17.65 8.10 -9.47
CA VAL A 197 16.69 6.99 -9.40
C VAL A 197 17.20 5.79 -10.20
N ALA A 198 17.62 6.01 -11.45
CA ALA A 198 18.17 4.94 -12.30
C ALA A 198 19.40 4.27 -11.66
N HIS A 199 20.34 5.07 -11.16
CA HIS A 199 21.51 4.54 -10.46
C HIS A 199 21.12 3.70 -9.25
N ARG A 200 20.14 4.13 -8.43
CA ARG A 200 19.71 3.36 -7.26
C ARG A 200 19.02 2.05 -7.64
N GLN A 201 18.18 2.06 -8.69
CA GLN A 201 17.55 0.85 -9.22
C GLN A 201 18.58 -0.19 -9.68
N ASP A 202 19.65 0.26 -10.33
CA ASP A 202 20.72 -0.63 -10.83
C ASP A 202 21.61 -1.21 -9.71
N HIS A 203 21.58 -0.62 -8.50
CA HIS A 203 22.47 -0.97 -7.38
C HIS A 203 21.72 -1.43 -6.11
N MET A 204 20.54 -2.04 -6.27
CA MET A 204 19.72 -2.52 -5.15
C MET A 204 20.35 -3.70 -4.38
N GLY A 205 21.16 -4.53 -5.04
CA GLY A 205 21.72 -5.75 -4.44
C GLY A 205 20.70 -6.87 -4.29
N GLU A 206 20.85 -7.70 -3.26
CA GLU A 206 19.90 -8.77 -2.95
C GLU A 206 18.53 -8.20 -2.54
N PRO A 207 17.43 -8.79 -3.01
CA PRO A 207 16.10 -8.26 -2.72
C PRO A 207 15.75 -8.40 -1.24
N SER A 208 15.20 -7.33 -0.66
CA SER A 208 14.64 -7.36 0.68
C SER A 208 13.36 -8.20 0.76
N GLU A 209 12.88 -8.46 1.97
CA GLU A 209 11.59 -9.14 2.16
C GLU A 209 10.45 -8.32 1.54
N MET A 210 10.50 -6.99 1.65
CA MET A 210 9.54 -6.12 0.99
C MET A 210 9.62 -6.20 -0.54
N ALA A 211 10.82 -6.20 -1.12
CA ALA A 211 10.98 -6.33 -2.57
C ALA A 211 10.44 -7.68 -3.10
N LEU A 212 10.71 -8.76 -2.36
CA LEU A 212 10.18 -10.09 -2.64
C LEU A 212 8.65 -10.15 -2.51
N LEU A 213 8.10 -9.56 -1.43
CA LEU A 213 6.66 -9.46 -1.23
C LEU A 213 6.00 -8.64 -2.36
N SER A 214 6.63 -7.55 -2.77
CA SER A 214 6.16 -6.70 -3.87
C SER A 214 6.06 -7.45 -5.21
N ARG A 215 6.95 -8.42 -5.47
CA ARG A 215 6.81 -9.34 -6.63
C ARG A 215 5.56 -10.20 -6.51
N LEU A 216 5.28 -10.77 -5.33
CA LEU A 216 4.04 -11.53 -5.13
C LEU A 216 2.82 -10.64 -5.35
N HIS A 217 2.79 -9.43 -4.79
CA HIS A 217 1.73 -8.46 -5.00
C HIS A 217 1.52 -8.16 -6.49
N TRP A 218 2.60 -7.92 -7.23
CA TRP A 218 2.55 -7.61 -8.65
C TRP A 218 1.94 -8.76 -9.46
N TRP A 219 2.40 -9.98 -9.22
CA TRP A 219 1.92 -11.17 -9.95
C TRP A 219 0.55 -11.68 -9.48
N THR A 220 -0.04 -11.09 -8.45
CA THR A 220 -1.37 -11.43 -7.95
C THR A 220 -2.34 -10.26 -8.01
N VAL A 221 -2.21 -9.28 -7.13
CA VAL A 221 -3.14 -8.17 -6.96
C VAL A 221 -3.16 -7.27 -8.21
N GLU A 222 -2.02 -7.05 -8.86
CA GLU A 222 -1.94 -6.19 -10.05
C GLU A 222 -2.16 -6.94 -11.37
N TYR A 223 -1.46 -8.05 -11.57
CA TYR A 223 -1.39 -8.79 -12.83
C TYR A 223 -1.72 -10.29 -12.68
N GLY A 224 -2.59 -10.64 -11.73
CA GLY A 224 -3.00 -12.02 -11.49
C GLY A 224 -4.10 -12.54 -12.39
N LEU A 225 -4.01 -13.84 -12.69
CA LEU A 225 -5.04 -14.63 -13.37
C LEU A 225 -5.53 -15.77 -12.46
N ILE A 226 -6.79 -16.20 -12.61
CA ILE A 226 -7.40 -17.28 -11.82
C ILE A 226 -8.03 -18.35 -12.71
N GLY A 227 -7.96 -19.61 -12.31
CA GLY A 227 -8.55 -20.74 -13.02
C GLY A 227 -7.50 -21.78 -13.44
N THR A 228 -7.66 -22.37 -14.61
CA THR A 228 -6.66 -23.29 -15.18
C THR A 228 -5.75 -22.55 -16.16
N LEU A 229 -4.59 -23.12 -16.50
CA LEU A 229 -3.70 -22.53 -17.50
C LEU A 229 -4.35 -22.40 -18.89
N ALA A 230 -5.28 -23.30 -19.21
CA ALA A 230 -6.02 -23.29 -20.48
C ALA A 230 -7.24 -22.36 -20.45
N GLU A 231 -7.88 -22.22 -19.29
CA GLU A 231 -9.10 -21.45 -19.08
C GLU A 231 -8.94 -20.51 -17.88
N SER A 232 -8.06 -19.53 -18.02
CA SER A 232 -7.82 -18.51 -17.00
C SER A 232 -8.76 -17.31 -17.17
N LYS A 233 -9.05 -16.61 -16.08
CA LYS A 233 -9.81 -15.36 -16.02
C LYS A 233 -9.00 -14.27 -15.33
N ILE A 234 -9.27 -13.02 -15.67
CA ILE A 234 -8.55 -11.86 -15.14
C ILE A 234 -9.11 -11.47 -13.77
N TYR A 235 -8.22 -11.25 -12.78
CA TYR A 235 -8.61 -10.60 -11.51
C TYR A 235 -7.64 -9.50 -11.06
N GLY A 236 -6.43 -9.43 -11.61
CA GLY A 236 -5.47 -8.38 -11.27
C GLY A 236 -5.94 -6.98 -11.69
N ALA A 237 -5.80 -6.00 -10.81
CA ALA A 237 -6.31 -4.65 -10.98
C ALA A 237 -5.69 -3.88 -12.16
N GLY A 238 -4.37 -4.04 -12.40
CA GLY A 238 -3.69 -3.48 -13.57
C GLY A 238 -4.31 -3.96 -14.87
N LEU A 239 -4.62 -5.26 -14.96
CA LEU A 239 -5.32 -5.83 -16.12
C LEU A 239 -6.78 -5.36 -16.19
N LEU A 240 -7.51 -5.32 -15.08
CA LEU A 240 -8.92 -4.90 -15.04
C LEU A 240 -9.14 -3.40 -15.36
N SER A 241 -8.09 -2.59 -15.25
CA SER A 241 -8.14 -1.14 -15.51
C SER A 241 -7.51 -0.72 -16.84
N SER A 242 -6.93 -1.67 -17.58
CA SER A 242 -6.26 -1.46 -18.87
C SER A 242 -6.96 -2.23 -19.99
N ILE A 243 -7.63 -1.50 -20.89
CA ILE A 243 -8.32 -2.10 -22.06
C ILE A 243 -7.30 -2.84 -22.95
N GLY A 244 -6.13 -2.24 -23.18
CA GLY A 244 -5.10 -2.83 -24.03
C GLY A 244 -4.50 -4.10 -23.45
N GLU A 245 -4.13 -4.08 -22.17
CA GLU A 245 -3.48 -5.22 -21.54
C GLU A 245 -4.43 -6.35 -21.17
N SER A 246 -5.70 -6.06 -20.83
CA SER A 246 -6.71 -7.10 -20.64
C SER A 246 -6.98 -7.92 -21.91
N ALA A 247 -6.80 -7.32 -23.09
CA ALA A 247 -6.89 -8.01 -24.37
C ALA A 247 -5.62 -8.79 -24.70
N SER A 248 -4.45 -8.15 -24.61
CA SER A 248 -3.18 -8.76 -25.00
C SER A 248 -2.77 -9.90 -24.05
N CYS A 249 -3.11 -9.81 -22.76
CA CYS A 249 -2.77 -10.83 -21.77
C CYS A 249 -3.40 -12.20 -22.06
N MET A 250 -4.56 -12.21 -22.73
CA MET A 250 -5.28 -13.43 -23.08
C MET A 250 -4.74 -14.10 -24.36
N MET A 251 -3.83 -13.44 -25.10
CA MET A 251 -3.23 -13.97 -26.33
C MET A 251 -2.04 -14.90 -26.03
N ASP A 252 -1.73 -15.83 -26.94
CA ASP A 252 -0.64 -16.81 -26.80
C ASP A 252 0.75 -16.20 -26.62
N ALA A 253 0.94 -14.93 -27.01
CA ALA A 253 2.20 -14.21 -26.87
C ALA A 253 2.63 -14.00 -25.40
N VAL A 254 1.66 -13.90 -24.49
CA VAL A 254 1.92 -13.76 -23.04
C VAL A 254 1.91 -15.14 -22.41
N LYS A 255 3.02 -15.55 -21.79
CA LYS A 255 3.13 -16.88 -21.18
C LYS A 255 2.30 -16.96 -19.89
N LYS A 256 1.55 -18.06 -19.71
CA LYS A 256 0.80 -18.36 -18.48
C LYS A 256 1.55 -19.41 -17.67
N LEU A 257 1.94 -19.06 -16.45
CA LEU A 257 2.66 -19.92 -15.52
C LEU A 257 1.77 -20.26 -14.31
N PRO A 258 1.91 -21.44 -13.69
CA PRO A 258 1.20 -21.72 -12.45
C PRO A 258 1.72 -20.82 -11.33
N TYR A 259 0.81 -20.25 -10.52
CA TYR A 259 1.19 -19.44 -9.37
C TYR A 259 1.68 -20.31 -8.20
N THR A 260 2.99 -20.23 -7.93
CA THR A 260 3.70 -20.92 -6.84
C THR A 260 4.65 -19.93 -6.15
N ILE A 261 5.36 -20.40 -5.11
CA ILE A 261 6.40 -19.60 -4.44
C ILE A 261 7.51 -19.13 -5.41
N ASP A 262 7.67 -19.80 -6.56
CA ASP A 262 8.66 -19.41 -7.57
C ASP A 262 8.40 -18.03 -8.17
N ALA A 263 7.19 -17.48 -8.04
CA ALA A 263 6.86 -16.11 -8.45
C ALA A 263 7.79 -15.07 -7.78
N LEU A 264 8.38 -15.38 -6.62
CA LEU A 264 9.41 -14.58 -5.97
C LEU A 264 10.64 -14.32 -6.83
N ASN A 265 10.95 -15.23 -7.77
CA ASN A 265 12.13 -15.15 -8.62
C ASN A 265 11.92 -14.28 -9.87
N TYR A 266 10.71 -13.75 -10.08
CA TYR A 266 10.37 -12.95 -11.25
C TYR A 266 10.25 -11.47 -10.87
N SER A 267 11.26 -10.67 -11.23
CA SER A 267 11.15 -9.21 -11.22
C SER A 267 10.25 -8.72 -12.34
N TYR A 268 9.79 -7.47 -12.25
CA TYR A 268 8.87 -6.86 -13.21
C TYR A 268 9.34 -5.46 -13.61
N ASP A 269 8.85 -4.99 -14.75
CA ASP A 269 9.08 -3.65 -15.30
C ASP A 269 7.71 -3.00 -15.52
N ILE A 270 7.46 -1.91 -14.79
CA ILE A 270 6.18 -1.17 -14.82
C ILE A 270 5.99 -0.39 -16.12
N THR A 271 7.06 -0.20 -16.91
CA THR A 271 7.05 0.63 -18.13
C THR A 271 6.73 -0.17 -19.39
N LYS A 272 6.57 -1.50 -19.27
CA LYS A 272 6.37 -2.41 -20.39
C LYS A 272 5.22 -3.36 -20.10
N THR A 273 4.64 -3.90 -21.16
CA THR A 273 3.67 -4.99 -21.08
C THR A 273 4.31 -6.25 -20.50
N GLN A 274 3.56 -6.98 -19.67
CA GLN A 274 4.10 -8.13 -18.94
C GLN A 274 4.36 -9.34 -19.86
N PRO A 275 5.59 -9.89 -19.90
CA PRO A 275 5.93 -11.00 -20.80
C PRO A 275 5.36 -12.36 -20.35
N GLN A 276 5.04 -12.46 -19.06
CA GLN A 276 4.40 -13.63 -18.45
C GLN A 276 3.43 -13.17 -17.36
N LEU A 277 2.45 -14.02 -17.08
CA LEU A 277 1.49 -13.86 -15.99
C LEU A 277 1.33 -15.18 -15.24
N PHE A 278 0.86 -15.08 -14.01
CA PHE A 278 0.67 -16.23 -13.13
C PHE A 278 -0.81 -16.54 -12.95
N VAL A 279 -1.14 -17.84 -13.03
CA VAL A 279 -2.49 -18.37 -12.88
C VAL A 279 -2.58 -19.11 -11.55
N THR A 280 -3.39 -18.58 -10.62
CA THR A 280 -3.74 -19.28 -9.39
C THR A 280 -4.99 -20.14 -9.60
N PRO A 281 -5.06 -21.38 -9.08
CA PRO A 281 -6.29 -22.18 -9.18
C PRO A 281 -7.44 -21.59 -8.34
N THR A 282 -7.13 -21.00 -7.19
CA THR A 282 -8.10 -20.40 -6.25
C THR A 282 -7.45 -19.25 -5.47
N PHE A 283 -8.25 -18.41 -4.81
CA PHE A 283 -7.73 -17.41 -3.88
C PHE A 283 -7.11 -18.04 -2.62
N GLN A 284 -7.60 -19.20 -2.16
CA GLN A 284 -6.95 -19.95 -1.08
C GLN A 284 -5.50 -20.34 -1.42
N ASN A 285 -5.20 -20.65 -2.68
CA ASN A 285 -3.82 -20.90 -3.10
C ASN A 285 -2.93 -19.65 -2.95
N LEU A 286 -3.47 -18.44 -3.16
CA LEU A 286 -2.74 -17.21 -2.89
C LEU A 286 -2.32 -17.09 -1.42
N ILE A 287 -3.25 -17.41 -0.51
CA ILE A 287 -2.99 -17.45 0.93
C ILE A 287 -1.92 -18.49 1.25
N ASN A 288 -2.02 -19.70 0.71
CA ASN A 288 -1.04 -20.77 0.98
C ASN A 288 0.38 -20.42 0.53
N VAL A 289 0.55 -19.82 -0.64
CA VAL A 289 1.85 -19.35 -1.13
C VAL A 289 2.38 -18.22 -0.25
N LEU A 290 1.51 -17.28 0.12
CA LEU A 290 1.88 -16.17 1.00
C LEU A 290 2.29 -16.65 2.40
N GLU A 291 1.59 -17.64 2.96
CA GLU A 291 1.96 -18.30 4.23
C GLU A 291 3.35 -18.92 4.14
N THR A 292 3.60 -19.66 3.05
CA THR A 292 4.91 -20.29 2.80
C THR A 292 6.03 -19.25 2.78
N PHE A 293 5.79 -18.10 2.14
CA PHE A 293 6.76 -17.01 2.15
C PHE A 293 6.89 -16.38 3.54
N ALA A 294 5.78 -16.12 4.22
CA ALA A 294 5.76 -15.49 5.53
C ALA A 294 6.50 -16.30 6.60
N ASP A 295 6.49 -17.63 6.52
CA ASP A 295 7.28 -18.53 7.37
C ASP A 295 8.81 -18.35 7.24
N THR A 296 9.26 -17.71 6.16
CA THR A 296 10.68 -17.38 5.93
C THR A 296 11.04 -15.94 6.33
N MET A 297 10.04 -15.13 6.69
CA MET A 297 10.23 -13.70 6.99
C MET A 297 10.63 -13.48 8.45
N SER A 298 11.39 -12.40 8.70
CA SER A 298 11.94 -12.06 10.01
C SER A 298 10.90 -11.94 11.09
N PHE A 299 9.68 -11.51 10.76
CA PHE A 299 8.62 -11.33 11.74
C PHE A 299 8.08 -12.66 12.29
N ARG A 300 8.32 -13.80 11.62
CA ARG A 300 8.02 -15.14 12.12
C ARG A 300 9.25 -15.89 12.60
N CYS A 301 10.39 -15.72 11.93
CA CYS A 301 11.62 -16.41 12.31
C CYS A 301 12.26 -15.79 13.57
N GLY A 302 12.23 -14.48 13.70
CA GLY A 302 12.91 -13.75 14.78
C GLY A 302 14.42 -14.00 14.81
N GLY A 303 14.97 -14.08 16.03
CA GLY A 303 16.36 -14.45 16.30
C GLY A 303 17.41 -13.62 15.56
N ALA A 304 18.57 -14.26 15.34
CA ALA A 304 19.72 -13.65 14.68
C ALA A 304 19.42 -13.22 13.23
N TYR A 305 18.63 -14.00 12.50
CA TYR A 305 18.23 -13.69 11.14
C TYR A 305 17.47 -12.36 11.07
N GLY A 306 16.44 -12.20 11.92
CA GLY A 306 15.65 -10.97 11.95
C GLY A 306 16.44 -9.76 12.45
N LEU A 307 17.28 -9.94 13.48
CA LEU A 307 18.11 -8.87 14.01
C LEU A 307 19.17 -8.39 13.01
N GLN A 308 19.76 -9.30 12.23
CA GLN A 308 20.70 -8.92 11.18
C GLN A 308 20.01 -8.04 10.13
N LYS A 309 18.82 -8.44 9.66
CA LYS A 309 18.04 -7.59 8.74
C LYS A 309 17.69 -6.24 9.36
N ALA A 310 17.36 -6.20 10.65
CA ALA A 310 17.07 -4.94 11.35
C ALA A 310 18.28 -3.98 11.34
N ILE A 311 19.48 -4.50 11.58
CA ILE A 311 20.73 -3.73 11.48
C ILE A 311 20.97 -3.26 10.05
N ASP A 312 20.84 -4.16 9.07
CA ASP A 312 21.08 -3.86 7.66
C ASP A 312 20.09 -2.81 7.12
N SER A 313 18.87 -2.76 7.65
CA SER A 313 17.85 -1.78 7.29
C SER A 313 18.22 -0.35 7.67
N LYS A 314 19.01 -0.16 8.74
CA LYS A 314 19.30 1.14 9.39
C LYS A 314 18.07 1.95 9.82
N ASN A 315 16.89 1.35 9.77
CA ASN A 315 15.61 1.98 10.08
C ASN A 315 15.12 1.55 11.46
N THR A 316 14.11 2.26 11.97
CA THR A 316 13.39 1.82 13.17
C THR A 316 12.74 0.47 12.90
N CYS A 317 13.13 -0.53 13.69
CA CYS A 317 12.53 -1.86 13.71
C CYS A 317 12.05 -2.19 15.11
N THR A 318 11.33 -3.29 15.24
CA THR A 318 10.92 -3.84 16.53
C THR A 318 11.37 -5.28 16.67
N ALA A 319 12.01 -5.61 17.79
CA ALA A 319 12.25 -6.98 18.21
C ALA A 319 11.29 -7.36 19.34
N VAL A 320 10.76 -8.59 19.31
CA VAL A 320 9.83 -9.11 20.31
C VAL A 320 10.49 -10.23 21.09
N TYR A 321 10.54 -10.09 22.41
CA TYR A 321 11.00 -11.13 23.32
C TYR A 321 9.91 -12.21 23.51
N SER A 322 10.31 -13.42 23.88
CA SER A 322 9.40 -14.52 24.25
C SER A 322 8.49 -14.20 25.45
N SER A 323 8.82 -13.18 26.25
CA SER A 323 7.94 -12.61 27.26
C SER A 323 6.73 -11.89 26.67
N GLY A 324 6.86 -11.34 25.45
CA GLY A 324 5.91 -10.42 24.82
C GLY A 324 6.39 -8.98 24.80
N LEU A 325 7.48 -8.63 25.50
CA LEU A 325 8.06 -7.29 25.47
C LEU A 325 8.60 -6.96 24.08
N GLN A 326 8.28 -5.77 23.60
CA GLN A 326 8.67 -5.25 22.29
C GLN A 326 9.66 -4.10 22.48
N VAL A 327 10.80 -4.16 21.78
CA VAL A 327 11.82 -3.11 21.77
C VAL A 327 11.84 -2.48 20.39
N SER A 328 11.46 -1.21 20.29
CA SER A 328 11.41 -0.45 19.04
C SER A 328 12.50 0.60 18.98
N GLY A 329 13.39 0.51 17.99
CA GLY A 329 14.51 1.43 17.82
C GLY A 329 15.38 1.07 16.62
N THR A 330 16.52 1.75 16.46
CA THR A 330 17.51 1.44 15.43
C THR A 330 18.53 0.44 15.98
N PHE A 331 18.44 -0.81 15.55
CA PHE A 331 19.36 -1.87 15.97
C PHE A 331 20.73 -1.66 15.33
N THR A 332 21.79 -1.84 16.11
CA THR A 332 23.18 -1.65 15.64
C THR A 332 24.09 -2.81 15.96
N GLU A 333 23.75 -3.60 16.96
CA GLU A 333 24.60 -4.70 17.42
C GLU A 333 23.74 -5.77 18.08
N PHE A 334 24.11 -7.03 17.88
CA PHE A 334 23.63 -8.15 18.65
C PHE A 334 24.76 -9.16 18.82
N ALA A 335 24.72 -9.94 19.89
CA ALA A 335 25.67 -11.02 20.13
C ALA A 335 25.01 -12.38 19.94
N ARG A 336 25.81 -13.36 19.49
CA ARG A 336 25.42 -14.75 19.35
C ARG A 336 26.21 -15.63 20.32
N ASP A 337 25.62 -16.73 20.76
CA ASP A 337 26.37 -17.84 21.36
C ASP A 337 26.98 -18.75 20.28
N ASP A 338 27.64 -19.81 20.74
CA ASP A 338 28.32 -20.78 19.88
C ASP A 338 27.32 -21.70 19.14
N GLU A 339 26.03 -21.67 19.51
CA GLU A 339 24.92 -22.38 18.84
C GLU A 339 24.09 -21.44 17.94
N GLU A 340 24.61 -20.24 17.63
CA GLU A 340 23.98 -19.19 16.82
C GLU A 340 22.72 -18.54 17.46
N GLY A 341 22.44 -18.83 18.74
CA GLY A 341 21.37 -18.21 19.52
C GLY A 341 21.66 -16.75 19.83
N THR A 342 20.66 -15.88 19.72
CA THR A 342 20.79 -14.48 20.13
C THR A 342 20.91 -14.38 21.64
N VAL A 343 21.98 -13.74 22.13
CA VAL A 343 22.24 -13.60 23.58
C VAL A 343 22.22 -12.16 24.07
N PHE A 344 22.27 -11.18 23.18
CA PHE A 344 22.26 -9.76 23.52
C PHE A 344 21.77 -8.94 22.34
N ILE A 345 21.03 -7.87 22.60
CA ILE A 345 20.64 -6.88 21.59
C ILE A 345 21.05 -5.49 22.01
N LYS A 346 21.24 -4.61 21.03
CA LYS A 346 21.53 -3.20 21.26
C LYS A 346 20.95 -2.33 20.15
N THR A 347 20.30 -1.27 20.59
CA THR A 347 19.85 -0.17 19.75
C THR A 347 20.66 1.09 20.06
N THR A 348 20.68 2.03 19.12
CA THR A 348 21.25 3.37 19.30
C THR A 348 20.21 4.43 19.02
N GLY A 349 20.29 5.55 19.74
CA GLY A 349 19.34 6.63 19.63
C GLY A 349 17.98 6.28 20.25
N PRO A 350 16.94 7.09 19.97
CA PRO A 350 15.68 6.99 20.68
C PRO A 350 15.03 5.61 20.54
N THR A 351 14.74 4.96 21.67
CA THR A 351 14.14 3.63 21.74
C THR A 351 12.87 3.67 22.59
N ALA A 352 11.90 2.83 22.29
CA ALA A 352 10.71 2.67 23.11
C ALA A 352 10.45 1.19 23.41
N LEU A 353 9.94 0.94 24.61
CA LEU A 353 9.47 -0.37 25.03
C LEU A 353 7.96 -0.41 24.97
N ALA A 354 7.40 -1.51 24.48
CA ALA A 354 5.96 -1.68 24.35
C ALA A 354 5.54 -3.12 24.69
N ILE A 355 4.26 -3.29 25.03
CA ILE A 355 3.62 -4.59 25.14
C ILE A 355 2.30 -4.50 24.38
N ASN A 356 1.98 -5.52 23.59
CA ASN A 356 0.76 -5.57 22.78
C ASN A 356 0.56 -4.31 21.91
N ASN A 357 1.63 -3.81 21.31
CA ASN A 357 1.66 -2.61 20.47
C ASN A 357 1.27 -1.32 21.20
N LYS A 358 1.49 -1.27 22.53
CA LYS A 358 1.29 -0.08 23.35
C LYS A 358 2.53 0.23 24.18
N GLN A 359 3.01 1.47 24.06
CA GLN A 359 4.20 1.92 24.75
C GLN A 359 4.05 1.79 26.28
N LEU A 360 5.05 1.20 26.93
CA LEU A 360 5.13 1.13 28.37
C LEU A 360 5.33 2.52 28.97
N LYS A 361 4.52 2.83 29.99
CA LYS A 361 4.57 4.13 30.67
C LYS A 361 5.96 4.37 31.25
N GLY A 362 6.61 5.46 30.81
CA GLY A 362 7.94 5.84 31.28
C GLY A 362 9.10 5.20 30.50
N HIS A 363 8.83 4.38 29.48
CA HIS A 363 9.86 3.74 28.64
C HIS A 363 9.70 4.12 27.17
N GLY A 364 9.40 5.39 26.90
CA GLY A 364 9.35 5.94 25.55
C GLY A 364 10.70 6.48 25.07
N LYS A 365 10.70 7.03 23.85
CA LYS A 365 11.87 7.56 23.14
C LYS A 365 12.67 8.61 23.93
N ASP A 366 11.98 9.42 24.75
CA ASP A 366 12.61 10.46 25.56
C ASP A 366 13.35 9.89 26.77
N TYR A 367 12.90 8.73 27.26
CA TYR A 367 13.53 8.03 28.38
C TYR A 367 14.75 7.24 27.91
N HIS A 368 14.59 6.40 26.87
CA HIS A 368 15.69 5.65 26.25
C HIS A 368 16.28 6.41 25.05
N LYS A 369 16.67 7.66 25.27
CA LYS A 369 17.10 8.59 24.21
C LYS A 369 18.40 8.19 23.50
N GLU A 370 19.32 7.53 24.21
CA GLU A 370 20.64 7.14 23.69
C GLU A 370 20.64 5.73 23.08
N GLY A 371 19.60 4.94 23.34
CA GLY A 371 19.51 3.54 22.96
C GLY A 371 19.04 2.66 24.11
N PHE A 372 18.97 1.37 23.83
CA PHE A 372 18.61 0.32 24.76
C PHE A 372 19.51 -0.89 24.52
N SER A 373 19.85 -1.62 25.58
CA SER A 373 20.62 -2.85 25.42
C SER A 373 20.25 -3.85 26.49
N SER A 374 20.13 -5.12 26.12
CA SER A 374 19.65 -6.12 27.06
C SER A 374 20.06 -7.54 26.67
N PRO A 375 20.33 -8.42 27.65
CA PRO A 375 20.52 -9.84 27.38
C PRO A 375 19.26 -10.49 26.79
N VAL A 376 19.49 -11.63 26.17
CA VAL A 376 18.48 -12.57 25.68
C VAL A 376 18.95 -13.95 26.15
N GLY A 377 18.04 -14.79 26.65
CA GLY A 377 18.40 -16.15 27.04
C GLY A 377 17.97 -16.53 28.45
N ARG A 378 18.29 -17.78 28.81
CA ARG A 378 18.00 -18.35 30.13
C ARG A 378 19.08 -18.00 31.14
N LEU A 379 18.69 -18.03 32.41
CA LEU A 379 19.63 -18.01 33.52
C LEU A 379 20.33 -19.36 33.64
N LYS A 380 21.63 -19.33 33.91
CA LYS A 380 22.47 -20.51 34.07
C LYS A 380 21.95 -21.39 35.20
N GLY A 381 21.68 -22.66 34.89
CA GLY A 381 21.21 -23.65 35.86
C GLY A 381 19.73 -23.55 36.21
N SER A 382 18.94 -22.86 35.38
CA SER A 382 17.47 -22.87 35.51
C SER A 382 16.82 -23.72 34.42
N ASP A 383 15.90 -24.59 34.83
CA ASP A 383 15.09 -25.40 33.90
C ASP A 383 13.93 -24.62 33.26
N LYS A 384 13.72 -23.37 33.70
CA LYS A 384 12.58 -22.53 33.32
C LYS A 384 13.08 -21.18 32.78
N PRO A 385 12.41 -20.59 31.76
CA PRO A 385 12.68 -19.23 31.34
C PRO A 385 12.37 -18.21 32.44
N LEU A 386 13.20 -17.16 32.58
CA LEU A 386 13.03 -16.12 33.62
C LEU A 386 11.68 -15.41 33.52
N GLU A 387 11.16 -15.23 32.32
CA GLU A 387 9.84 -14.65 32.09
C GLU A 387 8.71 -15.45 32.76
N ASN A 388 8.89 -16.74 33.06
CA ASN A 388 7.84 -17.57 33.64
C ASN A 388 8.02 -17.78 35.15
N PHE A 389 8.97 -17.13 35.82
CA PHE A 389 9.23 -17.35 37.24
C PHE A 389 8.07 -16.88 38.13
N SER A 390 7.75 -17.65 39.16
CA SER A 390 6.85 -17.21 40.24
C SER A 390 7.53 -16.18 41.14
N ILE A 391 6.75 -15.49 41.97
CA ILE A 391 7.27 -14.51 42.93
C ILE A 391 8.24 -15.19 43.93
N GLU A 392 7.95 -16.42 44.34
CA GLU A 392 8.81 -17.23 45.21
C GLU A 392 10.12 -17.62 44.52
N GLU A 393 10.04 -18.03 43.24
CA GLU A 393 11.21 -18.36 42.43
C GLU A 393 12.11 -17.13 42.26
N LEU A 394 11.55 -15.95 41.95
CA LEU A 394 12.29 -14.67 41.88
C LEU A 394 12.99 -14.33 43.19
N LYS A 395 12.28 -14.44 44.33
CA LYS A 395 12.87 -14.18 45.66
C LYS A 395 14.01 -15.15 45.97
N SER A 396 13.89 -16.42 45.56
CA SER A 396 14.92 -17.43 45.80
C SER A 396 16.25 -17.13 45.11
N ILE A 397 16.21 -16.40 43.98
CA ILE A 397 17.39 -15.95 43.23
C ILE A 397 17.75 -14.48 43.50
N GLY A 398 17.20 -13.89 44.57
CA GLY A 398 17.54 -12.52 45.00
C GLY A 398 16.85 -11.40 44.22
N LEU A 399 15.96 -11.73 43.27
CA LEU A 399 15.15 -10.75 42.53
C LEU A 399 13.98 -10.27 43.40
N GLU A 400 14.30 -9.38 44.34
CA GLU A 400 13.32 -8.73 45.21
C GLU A 400 13.63 -7.23 45.31
N GLN A 401 12.58 -6.41 45.25
CA GLN A 401 12.71 -4.95 45.28
C GLN A 401 13.56 -4.47 46.46
N GLY A 402 14.56 -3.64 46.17
CA GLY A 402 15.49 -3.08 47.14
C GLY A 402 16.68 -3.99 47.49
N LYS A 403 16.70 -5.25 47.04
CA LYS A 403 17.84 -6.16 47.26
C LYS A 403 18.81 -6.15 46.08
N LYS A 404 20.06 -6.52 46.37
CA LYS A 404 21.05 -6.79 45.32
C LYS A 404 20.78 -8.18 44.75
N ALA A 405 20.82 -8.28 43.42
CA ALA A 405 20.76 -9.54 42.70
C ALA A 405 21.96 -9.67 41.75
N ASP A 406 22.44 -10.90 41.58
CA ASP A 406 23.53 -11.25 40.70
C ASP A 406 23.03 -12.35 39.75
N LEU A 407 22.76 -11.98 38.51
CA LEU A 407 22.25 -12.88 37.47
C LEU A 407 23.39 -13.33 36.56
N VAL A 408 23.39 -14.61 36.22
CA VAL A 408 24.32 -15.21 35.25
C VAL A 408 23.49 -15.94 34.20
N PHE A 409 23.63 -15.54 32.94
CA PHE A 409 22.96 -16.18 31.80
C PHE A 409 23.79 -17.36 31.28
N GLU A 410 23.14 -18.30 30.60
CA GLU A 410 23.82 -19.45 29.96
C GLU A 410 24.89 -19.00 28.95
N SER A 411 24.64 -17.87 28.28
CA SER A 411 25.57 -17.20 27.38
C SER A 411 26.86 -16.68 28.02
N GLY A 412 26.92 -16.66 29.36
CA GLY A 412 28.01 -16.07 30.13
C GLY A 412 27.84 -14.59 30.43
N ILE A 413 26.76 -13.95 29.97
CA ILE A 413 26.43 -12.57 30.37
C ILE A 413 26.11 -12.53 31.85
N THR A 414 26.60 -11.50 32.54
CA THR A 414 26.32 -11.27 33.97
C THR A 414 25.64 -9.92 34.16
N VAL A 415 24.67 -9.85 35.06
CA VAL A 415 23.96 -8.62 35.45
C VAL A 415 23.92 -8.56 36.97
N SER A 416 24.63 -7.59 37.56
CA SER A 416 24.71 -7.40 39.01
C SER A 416 24.24 -6.00 39.37
N GLY A 417 23.18 -5.87 40.16
CA GLY A 417 22.66 -4.57 40.57
C GLY A 417 21.62 -4.65 41.67
N LYS A 418 21.14 -3.49 42.13
CA LYS A 418 20.03 -3.42 43.10
C LYS A 418 18.70 -3.34 42.38
N VAL A 419 17.81 -4.28 42.64
CA VAL A 419 16.49 -4.35 41.99
C VAL A 419 15.64 -3.14 42.42
N LYS A 420 15.21 -2.34 41.46
CA LYS A 420 14.33 -1.17 41.66
C LYS A 420 12.87 -1.53 41.45
N THR A 421 12.55 -2.19 40.34
CA THR A 421 11.19 -2.59 39.97
C THR A 421 11.22 -3.87 39.14
N ILE A 422 10.21 -4.71 39.30
CA ILE A 422 9.94 -5.88 38.46
C ILE A 422 8.57 -5.63 37.85
N HIS A 423 8.51 -5.57 36.52
CA HIS A 423 7.28 -5.39 35.77
C HIS A 423 6.87 -6.70 35.12
N ALA A 424 5.64 -7.12 35.39
CA ALA A 424 5.01 -8.30 34.83
C ALA A 424 3.72 -7.89 34.12
N GLU A 425 3.42 -8.58 33.02
CA GLU A 425 2.15 -8.46 32.31
C GLU A 425 1.55 -9.86 32.20
N GLY A 426 0.34 -10.04 32.74
CA GLY A 426 -0.24 -11.37 32.94
C GLY A 426 0.65 -12.25 33.84
N GLU A 427 0.95 -13.46 33.37
CA GLU A 427 1.80 -14.42 34.10
C GLU A 427 3.29 -14.31 33.76
N LYS A 428 3.67 -13.35 32.90
CA LYS A 428 5.04 -13.23 32.41
C LYS A 428 5.77 -11.99 32.94
N ILE A 429 7.00 -12.18 33.39
CA ILE A 429 7.92 -11.09 33.71
C ILE A 429 8.43 -10.49 32.40
N GLN A 430 8.34 -9.16 32.29
CA GLN A 430 8.62 -8.42 31.06
C GLN A 430 9.90 -7.61 31.19
N LEU A 431 10.05 -6.89 32.30
CA LEU A 431 11.13 -5.95 32.51
C LEU A 431 11.59 -5.96 33.97
N ILE A 432 12.89 -5.94 34.21
CA ILE A 432 13.47 -5.75 35.54
C ILE A 432 14.38 -4.53 35.50
N THR A 433 14.10 -3.56 36.35
CA THR A 433 14.87 -2.33 36.47
C THR A 433 15.84 -2.43 37.62
N PHE A 434 17.10 -2.05 37.40
CA PHE A 434 18.17 -2.03 38.40
C PHE A 434 18.76 -0.64 38.58
N THR A 435 19.18 -0.33 39.81
CA THR A 435 20.09 0.79 40.13
C THR A 435 21.46 0.24 40.51
N ASP A 436 22.52 1.05 40.36
CA ASP A 436 23.90 0.64 40.64
C ASP A 436 24.26 -0.68 39.93
N CYS A 437 23.82 -0.80 38.67
CA CYS A 437 23.90 -2.03 37.89
C CYS A 437 25.17 -2.07 37.04
N THR A 438 25.83 -3.21 37.00
CA THR A 438 26.87 -3.53 36.01
C THR A 438 26.44 -4.75 35.22
N ALA A 439 26.47 -4.65 33.90
CA ALA A 439 26.31 -5.80 33.01
C ALA A 439 27.61 -6.08 32.24
N LYS A 440 27.99 -7.35 32.10
CA LYS A 440 29.21 -7.77 31.39
C LYS A 440 28.95 -8.91 30.43
N ASP A 441 29.67 -8.91 29.32
CA ASP A 441 29.68 -10.03 28.36
C ASP A 441 30.51 -11.23 28.86
N LYS A 442 30.53 -12.32 28.06
CA LYS A 442 31.26 -13.56 28.39
C LYS A 442 32.78 -13.38 28.53
N THR A 443 33.34 -12.33 27.95
CA THR A 443 34.77 -12.00 28.01
C THR A 443 35.11 -11.04 29.16
N GLY A 444 34.10 -10.52 29.86
CA GLY A 444 34.23 -9.59 30.97
C GLY A 444 34.17 -8.12 30.58
N ASN A 445 33.90 -7.79 29.30
CA ASN A 445 33.71 -6.40 28.88
C ASN A 445 32.43 -5.84 29.47
N ILE A 446 32.45 -4.57 29.87
CA ILE A 446 31.29 -3.88 30.40
C ILE A 446 30.36 -3.51 29.24
N VAL A 447 29.14 -4.07 29.27
CA VAL A 447 28.06 -3.74 28.32
C VAL A 447 27.02 -2.80 28.93
N PHE A 448 27.03 -2.63 30.27
CA PHE A 448 26.34 -1.55 30.97
C PHE A 448 27.13 -1.12 32.20
N ASP A 449 27.43 0.17 32.32
CA ASP A 449 28.11 0.77 33.46
C ASP A 449 27.13 1.50 34.39
N PRO A 450 27.24 1.37 35.73
CA PRO A 450 26.31 2.03 36.66
C PRO A 450 26.31 3.56 36.54
N LEU A 451 27.39 4.17 36.03
CA LEU A 451 27.46 5.61 35.78
C LEU A 451 26.54 6.07 34.64
N TRP A 452 26.07 5.14 33.79
CA TRP A 452 25.13 5.43 32.71
C TRP A 452 23.69 5.57 33.22
N GLY A 453 23.43 5.17 34.47
CA GLY A 453 22.18 5.41 35.17
C GLY A 453 21.42 4.13 35.50
N VAL A 454 20.10 4.19 35.33
CA VAL A 454 19.19 3.08 35.63
C VAL A 454 19.25 2.06 34.50
N TYR A 455 19.42 0.78 34.84
CA TYR A 455 19.44 -0.30 33.86
C TYR A 455 18.08 -0.98 33.76
N ASP A 456 17.44 -0.88 32.60
CA ASP A 456 16.21 -1.61 32.30
C ASP A 456 16.53 -2.87 31.51
N MET A 457 16.36 -4.03 32.15
CA MET A 457 16.64 -5.32 31.56
C MET A 457 15.34 -5.93 31.03
N ALA A 458 15.23 -6.03 29.70
CA ALA A 458 14.22 -6.86 29.04
C ALA A 458 14.39 -8.32 29.45
N VAL A 459 13.27 -8.99 29.71
CA VAL A 459 13.26 -10.40 30.08
C VAL A 459 12.73 -11.22 28.92
N GLY A 460 13.44 -12.26 28.54
CA GLY A 460 12.95 -13.30 27.64
C GLY A 460 14.05 -14.24 27.18
N GLU A 461 13.70 -15.52 27.08
CA GLU A 461 14.56 -16.57 26.57
C GLU A 461 15.05 -16.32 25.14
N LYS A 462 14.20 -15.78 24.25
CA LYS A 462 14.54 -15.62 22.83
C LYS A 462 13.83 -14.44 22.19
N ILE A 463 14.35 -14.01 21.05
CA ILE A 463 13.66 -13.07 20.15
C ILE A 463 12.77 -13.87 19.20
N THR A 464 11.46 -13.75 19.36
CA THR A 464 10.46 -14.54 18.61
C THR A 464 10.01 -13.88 17.31
N SER A 465 10.23 -12.56 17.18
CA SER A 465 9.81 -11.80 16.00
C SER A 465 10.68 -10.56 15.85
N VAL A 466 11.04 -10.21 14.62
CA VAL A 466 11.64 -8.92 14.28
C VAL A 466 10.97 -8.35 13.04
N TYR A 467 10.50 -7.12 13.08
CA TYR A 467 9.78 -6.50 11.97
C TYR A 467 10.09 -5.01 11.81
N CYS A 468 9.80 -4.47 10.63
CA CYS A 468 10.04 -3.06 10.33
C CYS A 468 8.99 -2.15 11.01
N GLY A 469 9.42 -0.98 11.49
CA GLY A 469 8.57 -0.02 12.20
C GLY A 469 8.52 -0.23 13.71
N ALA A 470 7.94 0.77 14.39
CA ALA A 470 7.74 0.74 15.84
C ALA A 470 6.48 -0.07 16.22
N ALA A 471 6.51 -0.67 17.42
CA ALA A 471 5.37 -1.40 17.98
C ALA A 471 4.18 -0.48 18.23
N ASP A 472 4.43 0.68 18.87
CA ASP A 472 3.44 1.74 19.06
C ASP A 472 3.79 2.93 18.15
N LYS A 473 3.36 2.85 16.88
CA LYS A 473 3.63 3.87 15.86
C LYS A 473 3.12 5.26 16.25
N ASP A 474 1.96 5.34 16.90
CA ASP A 474 1.35 6.62 17.29
C ASP A 474 2.15 7.32 18.40
N ALA A 475 2.81 6.56 19.28
CA ALA A 475 3.68 7.10 20.32
C ALA A 475 5.11 7.37 19.84
N PHE A 476 5.61 6.52 18.93
CA PHE A 476 7.02 6.56 18.50
C PHE A 476 7.28 7.53 17.35
N LEU A 477 6.42 7.52 16.32
CA LEU A 477 6.60 8.39 15.16
C LEU A 477 6.23 9.82 15.57
N GLU A 478 7.22 10.72 15.49
CA GLU A 478 6.88 12.13 15.29
C GLU A 478 6.13 12.21 13.97
N ILE A 479 4.93 12.81 14.03
CA ILE A 479 4.03 13.04 12.90
C ILE A 479 4.88 13.35 11.66
N ALA A 480 4.86 12.41 10.70
CA ALA A 480 5.66 12.55 9.51
C ALA A 480 5.28 13.86 8.82
N TYR A 481 6.28 14.55 8.29
CA TYR A 481 6.06 15.78 7.55
C TYR A 481 5.05 15.51 6.42
N LYS A 482 3.84 16.07 6.58
CA LYS A 482 2.85 16.12 5.51
C LYS A 482 3.41 17.01 4.41
N SER A 483 3.48 16.50 3.18
CA SER A 483 3.80 17.38 2.06
C SER A 483 2.81 18.54 2.04
N ASN A 484 3.31 19.77 2.06
CA ASN A 484 2.47 20.97 1.98
C ASN A 484 2.12 21.33 0.53
N THR A 485 2.67 20.61 -0.45
CA THR A 485 2.17 20.66 -1.83
C THR A 485 0.86 19.90 -1.88
N GLY A 486 -0.25 20.64 -1.82
CA GLY A 486 -1.53 20.10 -2.26
C GLY A 486 -1.51 19.90 -3.78
N THR A 487 -2.33 18.98 -4.26
CA THR A 487 -2.52 18.68 -5.68
C THR A 487 -2.73 19.98 -6.46
N TYR A 488 -1.87 20.24 -7.45
CA TYR A 488 -1.92 21.46 -8.25
C TYR A 488 -3.24 21.53 -9.02
N HIS A 489 -4.00 22.62 -8.84
CA HIS A 489 -5.20 22.88 -9.61
C HIS A 489 -4.83 23.53 -10.95
N ALA A 490 -5.19 22.89 -12.05
CA ALA A 490 -5.02 23.45 -13.37
C ALA A 490 -5.91 24.69 -13.54
N GLU A 491 -5.30 25.86 -13.73
CA GLU A 491 -6.01 27.01 -14.28
C GLU A 491 -6.29 26.74 -15.77
N TYR A 492 -7.57 26.53 -16.10
CA TYR A 492 -7.96 26.26 -17.47
C TYR A 492 -8.04 27.54 -18.30
N ASP A 493 -7.46 27.50 -19.49
CA ASP A 493 -7.62 28.59 -20.45
C ASP A 493 -9.11 28.78 -20.87
N TYR A 494 -9.37 29.90 -21.52
CA TYR A 494 -10.72 30.24 -21.99
C TYR A 494 -11.29 29.17 -22.93
N LYS A 495 -10.45 28.57 -23.79
CA LYS A 495 -10.88 27.59 -24.79
C LYS A 495 -11.35 26.31 -24.07
N THR A 496 -10.55 25.79 -23.16
CA THR A 496 -10.83 24.60 -22.35
C THR A 496 -12.07 24.80 -21.48
N THR A 497 -12.20 25.96 -20.85
CA THR A 497 -13.41 26.30 -20.09
C THR A 497 -14.68 26.30 -20.95
N LYS A 498 -14.58 26.71 -22.23
CA LYS A 498 -15.72 26.64 -23.17
C LYS A 498 -16.03 25.21 -23.58
N LEU A 499 -15.03 24.37 -23.77
CA LEU A 499 -15.21 22.94 -24.03
C LEU A 499 -15.95 22.26 -22.87
N HIS A 500 -15.54 22.52 -21.62
CA HIS A 500 -16.19 21.99 -20.43
C HIS A 500 -17.69 22.35 -20.39
N LYS A 501 -18.07 23.54 -20.85
CA LYS A 501 -19.48 23.96 -20.95
C LYS A 501 -20.26 23.21 -22.02
N LEU A 502 -19.62 22.76 -23.11
CA LEU A 502 -20.26 21.91 -24.11
C LEU A 502 -20.52 20.52 -23.52
N TYR A 503 -19.49 19.91 -22.92
CA TYR A 503 -19.63 18.64 -22.21
C TYR A 503 -20.67 18.69 -21.09
N GLN A 504 -20.74 19.78 -20.31
CA GLN A 504 -21.74 19.95 -19.26
C GLN A 504 -23.17 19.88 -19.81
N GLN A 505 -23.43 20.46 -21.00
CA GLN A 505 -24.76 20.42 -21.60
C GLN A 505 -25.15 19.00 -22.02
N VAL A 506 -24.22 18.28 -22.66
CA VAL A 506 -24.42 16.87 -23.04
C VAL A 506 -24.64 16.00 -21.79
N ARG A 507 -23.78 16.17 -20.78
CA ARG A 507 -23.89 15.48 -19.49
C ARG A 507 -25.21 15.76 -18.80
N ASN A 508 -25.62 17.02 -18.68
CA ASN A 508 -26.90 17.39 -18.07
C ASN A 508 -28.04 16.64 -18.76
N ARG A 509 -28.07 16.68 -20.09
CA ARG A 509 -29.09 15.98 -20.88
C ARG A 509 -29.10 14.47 -20.66
N ARG A 510 -27.93 13.84 -20.51
CA ARG A 510 -27.83 12.42 -20.18
C ARG A 510 -28.46 12.07 -18.82
N HIS A 511 -28.31 12.95 -17.82
CA HIS A 511 -28.79 12.69 -16.46
C HIS A 511 -30.23 13.15 -16.20
N THR A 512 -30.66 14.26 -16.78
CA THR A 512 -31.98 14.85 -16.52
C THR A 512 -33.03 14.46 -17.57
N GLY A 513 -32.61 13.82 -18.67
CA GLY A 513 -33.45 13.66 -19.85
C GLY A 513 -33.83 15.02 -20.47
N GLY A 514 -34.83 15.02 -21.36
CA GLY A 514 -35.42 16.23 -21.94
C GLY A 514 -35.23 16.36 -23.46
N ASP A 515 -35.29 17.59 -23.97
CA ASP A 515 -35.13 17.85 -25.41
C ASP A 515 -33.70 17.58 -25.90
N LEU A 516 -33.56 17.09 -27.13
CA LEU A 516 -32.28 16.85 -27.81
C LEU A 516 -31.96 17.91 -28.87
N GLY A 517 -32.91 18.76 -29.26
CA GLY A 517 -32.74 19.73 -30.35
C GLY A 517 -31.60 20.73 -30.12
N PHE A 518 -31.25 21.03 -28.87
CA PHE A 518 -30.11 21.88 -28.55
C PHE A 518 -28.74 21.24 -28.88
N LEU A 519 -28.66 19.90 -29.04
CA LEU A 519 -27.42 19.20 -29.35
C LEU A 519 -26.86 19.60 -30.73
N GLY A 520 -27.70 20.03 -31.67
CA GLY A 520 -27.23 20.61 -32.94
C GLY A 520 -26.39 21.88 -32.72
N ASN A 521 -26.76 22.72 -31.75
CA ASN A 521 -25.96 23.89 -31.38
C ASN A 521 -24.65 23.50 -30.68
N VAL A 522 -24.70 22.47 -29.82
CA VAL A 522 -23.48 21.94 -29.17
C VAL A 522 -22.51 21.42 -30.23
N TRP A 523 -23.01 20.63 -31.17
CA TRP A 523 -22.26 20.10 -32.31
C TRP A 523 -21.64 21.22 -33.16
N MET A 524 -22.42 22.24 -33.52
CA MET A 524 -21.91 23.39 -34.29
C MET A 524 -20.76 24.10 -33.55
N MET A 525 -20.90 24.32 -32.24
CA MET A 525 -19.86 24.95 -31.43
C MET A 525 -18.61 24.06 -31.30
N LEU A 526 -18.81 22.74 -31.19
CA LEU A 526 -17.74 21.75 -31.17
C LEU A 526 -16.94 21.82 -32.48
N GLN A 527 -17.61 21.73 -33.64
CA GLN A 527 -16.97 21.81 -34.95
C GLN A 527 -16.23 23.13 -35.19
N ARG A 528 -16.76 24.25 -34.68
CA ARG A 528 -16.17 25.57 -34.91
C ARG A 528 -14.93 25.86 -34.05
N TYR A 529 -14.92 25.42 -32.79
CA TYR A 529 -13.91 25.85 -31.82
C TYR A 529 -13.09 24.70 -31.22
N HIS A 530 -13.56 23.46 -31.35
CA HIS A 530 -13.01 22.26 -30.73
C HIS A 530 -13.06 21.08 -31.71
N TYR A 531 -12.70 21.31 -32.97
CA TYR A 531 -12.80 20.32 -34.06
C TYR A 531 -12.08 18.99 -33.75
N ASP A 532 -11.04 19.04 -32.92
CA ASP A 532 -10.25 17.86 -32.58
C ASP A 532 -10.94 16.93 -31.56
N ASP A 533 -12.01 17.40 -30.91
CA ASP A 533 -12.67 16.69 -29.82
C ASP A 533 -13.62 15.61 -30.35
N TRP A 534 -13.14 14.37 -30.33
CA TRP A 534 -13.89 13.19 -30.79
C TRP A 534 -14.81 12.62 -29.71
N LEU A 535 -14.49 12.79 -28.42
CA LEU A 535 -15.24 12.17 -27.34
C LEU A 535 -16.57 12.87 -27.09
N CYS A 536 -16.62 14.21 -27.13
CA CYS A 536 -17.88 14.95 -27.06
C CYS A 536 -18.78 14.61 -28.27
N ALA A 537 -18.18 14.47 -29.46
CA ALA A 537 -18.90 14.06 -30.66
C ALA A 537 -19.52 12.67 -30.51
N LEU A 538 -18.80 11.70 -29.93
CA LEU A 538 -19.34 10.38 -29.61
C LEU A 538 -20.48 10.43 -28.59
N GLU A 539 -20.33 11.21 -27.52
CA GLU A 539 -21.39 11.36 -26.50
C GLU A 539 -22.68 11.94 -27.10
N ILE A 540 -22.57 12.91 -28.02
CA ILE A 540 -23.72 13.46 -28.76
C ILE A 540 -24.33 12.38 -29.66
N LEU A 541 -23.50 11.67 -30.44
CA LEU A 541 -23.97 10.64 -31.37
C LEU A 541 -24.75 9.54 -30.65
N GLU A 542 -24.22 9.08 -29.52
CA GLU A 542 -24.84 8.04 -28.71
C GLU A 542 -26.24 8.43 -28.25
N LEU A 543 -26.40 9.63 -27.65
CA LEU A 543 -27.70 10.11 -27.19
C LEU A 543 -28.72 10.19 -28.33
N LEU A 544 -28.30 10.71 -29.49
CA LEU A 544 -29.17 10.85 -30.65
C LEU A 544 -29.58 9.49 -31.24
N GLU A 545 -28.66 8.53 -31.32
CA GLU A 545 -28.97 7.20 -31.86
C GLU A 545 -29.84 6.36 -30.92
N HIS A 546 -29.52 6.34 -29.63
CA HIS A 546 -30.27 5.54 -28.65
C HIS A 546 -31.72 6.06 -28.46
N GLU A 547 -31.93 7.36 -28.65
CA GLU A 547 -33.27 7.97 -28.59
C GLU A 547 -33.91 8.19 -29.99
N SER A 548 -33.27 7.72 -31.06
CA SER A 548 -33.75 7.84 -32.45
C SER A 548 -34.13 9.29 -32.86
N ALA A 549 -33.30 10.26 -32.48
CA ALA A 549 -33.53 11.69 -32.70
C ALA A 549 -32.56 12.30 -33.73
N GLU A 550 -32.99 13.37 -34.40
CA GLU A 550 -32.17 14.17 -35.33
C GLU A 550 -31.35 13.33 -36.35
N PRO A 551 -31.99 12.51 -37.20
CA PRO A 551 -31.30 11.53 -38.05
C PRO A 551 -30.29 12.15 -39.03
N GLN A 552 -30.50 13.40 -39.44
CA GLN A 552 -29.54 14.13 -40.27
C GLN A 552 -28.26 14.46 -39.51
N LEU A 553 -28.40 14.86 -38.24
CA LEU A 553 -27.27 15.18 -37.35
C LEU A 553 -26.50 13.91 -36.97
N VAL A 554 -27.19 12.80 -36.70
CA VAL A 554 -26.59 11.48 -36.48
C VAL A 554 -25.64 11.11 -37.63
N GLU A 555 -26.15 11.19 -38.86
CA GLU A 555 -25.37 10.85 -40.05
C GLU A 555 -24.18 11.79 -40.26
N GLU A 556 -24.33 13.08 -39.96
CA GLU A 556 -23.26 14.05 -40.02
C GLU A 556 -22.12 13.73 -39.04
N ILE A 557 -22.47 13.52 -37.76
CA ILE A 557 -21.51 13.23 -36.70
C ILE A 557 -20.82 11.89 -36.93
N ARG A 558 -21.57 10.86 -37.35
CA ARG A 558 -21.03 9.53 -37.67
C ARG A 558 -19.99 9.62 -38.79
N ARG A 559 -20.29 10.31 -39.90
CA ARG A 559 -19.31 10.53 -40.99
C ARG A 559 -18.10 11.33 -40.53
N PHE A 560 -18.27 12.28 -39.61
CA PHE A 560 -17.14 13.01 -39.04
C PHE A 560 -16.21 12.06 -38.26
N LEU A 561 -16.76 11.25 -37.36
CA LEU A 561 -16.00 10.30 -36.54
C LEU A 561 -15.31 9.24 -37.41
N GLU A 562 -15.99 8.67 -38.40
CA GLU A 562 -15.41 7.69 -39.32
C GLU A 562 -14.26 8.29 -40.15
N ARG A 563 -14.42 9.53 -40.63
CA ARG A 563 -13.33 10.25 -41.32
C ARG A 563 -12.16 10.55 -40.40
N LYS A 564 -12.43 10.96 -39.15
CA LYS A 564 -11.40 11.23 -38.15
C LYS A 564 -10.63 9.95 -37.82
N ALA A 565 -11.31 8.84 -37.58
CA ALA A 565 -10.67 7.53 -37.37
C ALA A 565 -9.85 7.06 -38.58
N ALA A 566 -10.30 7.34 -39.81
CA ALA A 566 -9.52 7.01 -41.01
C ALA A 566 -8.22 7.83 -41.10
N ASN A 567 -8.28 9.13 -40.79
CA ASN A 567 -7.17 10.07 -41.01
C ASN A 567 -6.21 10.20 -39.82
N GLU A 568 -6.67 9.96 -38.60
CA GLU A 568 -5.87 10.09 -37.36
C GLU A 568 -5.54 8.73 -36.78
N THR A 569 -4.29 8.31 -36.91
CA THR A 569 -3.83 7.00 -36.39
C THR A 569 -3.92 6.88 -34.88
N GLU A 570 -3.75 7.99 -34.15
CA GLU A 570 -3.73 8.02 -32.68
C GLU A 570 -5.10 7.69 -32.07
N ASN A 571 -6.18 8.35 -32.53
CA ASN A 571 -7.52 8.15 -31.98
C ASN A 571 -8.35 7.07 -32.70
N ARG A 572 -7.81 6.47 -33.77
CA ARG A 572 -8.54 5.52 -34.63
C ARG A 572 -9.20 4.41 -33.85
N LYS A 573 -8.42 3.74 -32.98
CA LYS A 573 -8.91 2.62 -32.19
C LYS A 573 -10.01 3.08 -31.24
N LEU A 574 -9.78 4.15 -30.49
CA LEU A 574 -10.73 4.72 -29.55
C LEU A 574 -12.07 5.12 -30.18
N ILE A 575 -12.03 5.79 -31.34
CA ILE A 575 -13.24 6.18 -32.05
C ILE A 575 -14.01 4.95 -32.53
N ASN A 576 -13.32 3.96 -33.12
CA ASN A 576 -13.96 2.73 -33.59
C ASN A 576 -14.56 1.92 -32.45
N ASP A 577 -13.86 1.80 -31.32
CA ASP A 577 -14.32 1.13 -30.12
C ASP A 577 -15.57 1.86 -29.55
N GLY A 578 -15.59 3.19 -29.59
CA GLY A 578 -16.75 3.99 -29.20
C GLY A 578 -17.96 3.77 -30.12
N LEU A 579 -17.76 3.80 -31.43
CA LEU A 579 -18.80 3.51 -32.42
C LEU A 579 -19.35 2.08 -32.27
N TYR A 580 -18.50 1.13 -31.87
CA TYR A 580 -18.91 -0.24 -31.57
C TYR A 580 -19.84 -0.29 -30.34
N LEU A 581 -19.49 0.41 -29.25
CA LEU A 581 -20.33 0.48 -28.05
C LEU A 581 -21.69 1.13 -28.31
N ILE A 582 -21.75 2.16 -29.14
CA ILE A 582 -23.05 2.80 -29.49
C ILE A 582 -23.99 1.76 -30.14
N LYS A 583 -23.45 0.91 -31.01
CA LYS A 583 -24.21 -0.18 -31.66
C LYS A 583 -24.54 -1.35 -30.72
N HIS A 584 -23.76 -1.52 -29.65
CA HIS A 584 -23.89 -2.63 -28.70
C HIS A 584 -23.88 -2.10 -27.26
N PRO A 585 -24.99 -1.48 -26.82
CA PRO A 585 -25.06 -0.87 -25.50
C PRO A 585 -24.86 -1.90 -24.37
N VAL A 586 -24.22 -1.45 -23.29
CA VAL A 586 -23.88 -2.25 -22.09
C VAL A 586 -24.71 -1.88 -20.88
#